data_AF-A0A552AJ37-F1
#
_entry.id   AF-A0A552AJ37-F1
#
_cell.length_a   1.000
_cell.length_b   1.000
_cell.length_c   1.000
_cell.angle_alpha   90.00
_cell.angle_beta   90.00
_cell.angle_gamma   90.00
#
_symmetry.space_group_name_H-M   'P 1'
#
loop_
_entity.id
_entity.type
_entity.pdbx_description
1 polymer ?
#
loop_
_entity_poly.entity_id
_entity_poly.type
_entity_poly.pdbx_seq_one_letter_code
_entity_poly.pdbx_strand_id
1 'polypeptide(L)' 'MGNIPVLKPQEVVRILENLGFVEVRQKGSHKQFCPEDGRATTVPFPKHGLKKREVRE' A
#
# COMPACT_ATOMS: atom_id res chain seq x y z
N MET A 1 -7.65 10.74 -20.75
CA MET A 1 -7.05 10.48 -19.43
C MET A 1 -6.81 8.98 -19.28
N GLY A 2 -5.58 8.54 -19.02
CA GLY A 2 -5.27 7.12 -18.87
C GLY A 2 -5.94 6.51 -17.64
N ASN A 3 -6.48 5.29 -17.79
CA ASN A 3 -7.00 4.49 -16.69
C ASN A 3 -5.83 4.07 -15.78
N ILE A 4 -5.60 4.79 -14.69
CA ILE A 4 -4.58 4.42 -13.71
C ILE A 4 -5.20 3.36 -12.80
N PRO A 5 -4.67 2.12 -12.78
CA PRO A 5 -5.22 1.06 -11.95
C PRO A 5 -5.03 1.41 -10.47
N VAL A 6 -6.15 1.48 -9.74
CA VAL A 6 -6.13 1.64 -8.29
C VAL A 6 -5.87 0.27 -7.66
N LEU A 7 -4.64 0.05 -7.22
CA LEU A 7 -4.25 -1.17 -6.49
C LEU A 7 -4.91 -1.21 -5.11
N LYS A 8 -5.35 -2.40 -4.70
CA LYS A 8 -5.82 -2.59 -3.32
C LYS A 8 -4.64 -2.53 -2.36
N PRO A 9 -4.82 -2.03 -1.12
CA PRO A 9 -3.74 -2.00 -0.14
C PRO A 9 -3.10 -3.37 0.10
N GLN A 10 -3.89 -4.45 0.03
CA GLN A 10 -3.41 -5.83 0.14
C GLN A 10 -2.46 -6.24 -1.00
N GLU A 11 -2.71 -5.78 -2.22
CA GLU A 11 -1.85 -6.06 -3.37
C GLU A 11 -0.52 -5.32 -3.23
N VAL A 12 -0.57 -4.08 -2.77
CA VAL A 12 0.64 -3.29 -2.47
C VAL A 12 1.50 -3.99 -1.41
N VAL A 13 0.89 -4.49 -0.34
CA VAL A 13 1.61 -5.23 0.71
C VAL A 13 2.28 -6.49 0.14
N ARG A 14 1.55 -7.30 -0.63
CA ARG A 14 2.11 -8.52 -1.25
C ARG A 14 3.28 -8.22 -2.19
N ILE A 15 3.19 -7.14 -2.98
CA ILE A 15 4.28 -6.72 -3.86
C ILE A 15 5.51 -6.32 -3.04
N LEU A 16 5.31 -5.57 -1.95
CA LEU A 16 6.39 -5.15 -1.06
C LEU A 16 7.05 -6.36 -0.37
N GLU A 17 6.27 -7.29 0.17
CA GLU A 17 6.77 -8.54 0.76
C GLU A 17 7.61 -9.34 -0.25
N ASN A 18 7.12 -9.49 -1.49
CA ASN A 18 7.85 -10.17 -2.56
C ASN A 18 9.16 -9.45 -2.97
N LEU A 19 9.22 -8.13 -2.81
CA LEU A 19 10.42 -7.33 -3.05
C LEU A 19 11.39 -7.35 -1.85
N GLY A 20 11.10 -8.09 -0.78
CA GLY A 20 11.94 -8.19 0.41
C GLY A 20 11.74 -7.04 1.40
N PHE A 21 10.65 -6.28 1.29
CA PHE A 21 10.28 -5.29 2.29
C PHE A 21 9.59 -5.97 3.47
N VAL A 22 10.04 -5.66 4.68
CA VAL A 22 9.48 -6.23 5.91
C VAL A 22 8.66 -5.17 6.63
N GLU A 23 7.48 -5.54 7.13
CA GLU A 23 6.66 -4.63 7.95
C GLU A 23 7.36 -4.39 9.30
N VAL A 24 7.77 -3.16 9.57
CA VAL A 24 8.51 -2.79 10.79
C VAL A 24 7.63 -2.15 11.85
N ARG A 25 6.58 -1.43 11.44
CA ARG A 25 5.61 -0.84 12.37
C ARG A 25 4.28 -0.56 11.71
N GLN A 26 3.20 -0.63 12.50
CA GLN A 26 1.89 -0.12 12.11
C GLN A 26 1.43 0.93 13.13
N LYS A 27 1.04 2.10 12.63
CA LYS A 27 0.39 3.15 13.43
C LYS A 27 -0.95 3.51 12.78
N GLY A 28 -2.04 3.04 13.38
CA GLY A 28 -3.39 3.24 12.86
C GLY A 28 -3.55 2.62 11.46
N SER A 29 -4.02 3.43 10.50
CA SER A 29 -4.20 3.05 9.09
C SER A 29 -2.93 3.21 8.26
N HIS A 30 -1.75 3.32 8.87
CA HIS A 30 -0.48 3.40 8.15
C HIS A 30 0.42 2.25 8.59
N LYS A 31 0.91 1.51 7.60
CA LYS A 31 1.93 0.48 7.76
C LYS A 31 3.25 1.02 7.24
N GLN A 32 4.33 0.70 7.92
CA GLN A 32 5.67 1.03 7.46
C GLN A 32 6.45 -0.24 7.17
N PHE A 33 7.15 -0.18 6.05
CA PHE A 33 7.93 -1.25 5.49
C PHE A 33 9.38 -0.78 5.40
N CYS A 34 10.32 -1.58 5.89
CA CYS A 34 11.73 -1.32 5.74
C CYS A 34 12.37 -2.55 5.06
N PRO A 35 12.96 -2.39 3.88
CA PRO A 35 13.83 -3.40 3.29
C PRO A 35 15.21 -3.35 3.98
N GLU A 36 16.05 -4.37 3.73
CA GLU A 36 17.43 -4.42 4.25
C GLU A 36 18.29 -3.23 3.79
N ASP A 37 17.95 -2.61 2.65
CA ASP A 37 18.58 -1.38 2.13
C ASP A 37 18.35 -0.14 3.03
N GLY A 38 17.47 -0.24 4.05
CA GLY A 38 17.23 0.81 5.04
C GLY A 38 16.24 1.90 4.61
N ARG A 39 15.67 1.82 3.41
CA ARG A 39 14.67 2.81 2.92
C ARG A 39 13.27 2.54 3.48
N ALA A 40 12.86 3.29 4.50
CA ALA A 40 11.53 3.17 5.06
C ALA A 40 10.43 3.68 4.10
N THR A 41 9.48 2.83 3.75
CA THR A 41 8.30 3.13 2.92
C THR A 41 7.04 3.08 3.77
N THR A 42 6.22 4.13 3.75
CA THR A 42 4.92 4.15 4.46
C THR A 42 3.77 3.91 3.50
N VAL A 43 3.00 2.87 3.72
CA VAL A 43 1.83 2.50 2.92
C VAL A 43 0.55 2.84 3.67
N PRO A 44 -0.38 3.59 3.07
CA PRO A 44 -1.71 3.79 3.62
C PRO A 44 -2.52 2.49 3.50
N PHE A 45 -2.94 1.97 4.66
CA PHE A 45 -3.76 0.78 4.83
C PHE A 45 -5.04 1.13 5.61
N PRO A 46 -6.01 1.81 4.99
CA PRO A 46 -7.29 2.12 5.62
C PRO A 46 -8.11 0.84 5.86
N LYS A 47 -8.74 0.73 7.06
CA LYS A 47 -9.61 -0.41 7.43
C LYS A 47 -10.87 -0.52 6.55
N HIS A 48 -11.34 0.59 6.00
CA HIS A 48 -12.37 0.61 4.97
C HIS A 48 -11.66 0.47 3.63
N GLY A 49 -11.94 -0.61 2.90
CA GLY A 49 -11.36 -0.82 1.57
C GLY A 49 -11.50 0.43 0.73
N LEU A 50 -10.47 0.73 -0.09
CA LEU A 50 -10.55 1.79 -1.09
C LEU A 50 -11.78 1.48 -1.96
N LYS A 51 -12.90 2.14 -1.65
CA LYS A 51 -14.11 2.05 -2.46
C LYS A 51 -13.68 2.60 -3.81
N LYS A 52 -13.71 1.76 -4.86
CA LYS A 52 -13.52 2.24 -6.23
C LYS A 52 -14.42 3.45 -6.36
N ARG A 53 -13.81 4.64 -6.44
CA ARG A 53 -14.55 5.80 -6.91
C ARG A 53 -14.71 5.53 -8.39
N GLU A 54 -15.85 4.97 -8.75
CA GLU A 54 -16.39 5.06 -10.10
C GLU A 54 -16.50 6.56 -10.36
N VAL A 55 -15.55 7.07 -11.14
CA VAL A 55 -15.58 8.45 -11.64
C VAL A 55 -16.72 8.46 -12.65
N ARG A 56 -17.89 8.97 -12.24
CA ARG A 56 -18.93 9.37 -13.19
C ARG A 56 -18.42 10.55 -13.99
N GLU A 57 -18.64 10.48 -15.30
CA GLU A 57 -18.32 11.49 -16.34
C GLU A 57 -18.68 12.91 -15.93
#